data_AF-A0A8K0UAS9-F1
#
_entry.id   AF-A0A8K0UAS9-F1
#
_cell.length_a   1.000
_cell.length_b   1.000
_cell.length_c   1.000
_cell.angle_alpha   90.00
_cell.angle_beta   90.00
_cell.angle_gamma   90.00
#
_symmetry.space_group_name_H-M   'P 1'
#
loop_
_entity.id
_entity.type
_entity.pdbx_description
1 polymer ?
#
loop_
_entity_poly.entity_id
_entity_poly.type
_entity_poly.pdbx_seq_one_letter_code
_entity_poly.pdbx_strand_id
1 'polypeptide(L)' 'NGTRVFFWTAAGEIKYGTVQSTSRLADGTQVVVIAVDGGEGHRNLPYAPLHEYCQQ' A
#
# COMPACT_ATOMS: atom_id res chain seq x y z
N ASN A 1 5.15 6.09 -13.49
CA ASN A 1 3.77 5.56 -13.53
C ASN A 1 3.72 4.42 -12.55
N GLY A 2 3.10 4.61 -11.38
CA GLY A 2 3.01 3.61 -10.32
C GLY A 2 1.56 3.45 -9.87
N THR A 3 1.20 2.28 -9.36
CA THR A 3 -0.17 1.96 -8.92
C THR A 3 -0.53 2.80 -7.69
N ARG A 4 -1.63 3.56 -7.78
CA ARG A 4 -2.18 4.32 -6.65
C ARG A 4 -3.10 3.42 -5.84
N VAL A 5 -2.91 3.44 -4.53
CA VAL A 5 -3.66 2.63 -3.57
C VAL A 5 -4.12 3.49 -2.41
N PHE A 6 -5.16 3.02 -1.73
CA PHE A 6 -5.50 3.52 -0.40
C PHE A 6 -5.62 2.35 0.58
N PHE A 7 -5.40 2.65 1.86
CA PHE A 7 -5.55 1.69 2.94
C PHE A 7 -6.06 2.38 4.21
N TRP A 8 -6.71 1.60 5.06
CA TRP A 8 -7.17 2.05 6.37
C TRP A 8 -6.09 1.82 7.41
N THR A 9 -5.83 2.81 8.26
CA THR A 9 -5.03 2.64 9.47
C THR A 9 -5.85 1.96 10.56
N ALA A 10 -5.19 1.40 11.56
CA ALA A 10 -5.87 0.88 12.75
C ALA A 10 -6.65 1.96 13.53
N ALA A 11 -6.34 3.24 13.30
CA ALA A 11 -7.06 4.37 13.86
C ALA A 11 -8.34 4.73 13.07
N GLY A 12 -8.63 4.04 11.96
CA GLY A 12 -9.78 4.32 11.10
C GLY A 12 -9.56 5.47 10.11
N GLU A 13 -8.31 5.87 9.88
CA GLU A 13 -7.96 6.92 8.92
C GLU A 13 -7.68 6.30 7.55
N ILE A 14 -8.09 6.97 6.46
CA ILE A 14 -7.71 6.58 5.09
C ILE A 14 -6.39 7.24 4.74
N LYS A 15 -5.41 6.45 4.30
CA LYS A 15 -4.16 6.94 3.73
C LYS A 15 -4.04 6.54 2.26
N TYR A 16 -3.43 7.44 1.49
CA TYR A 16 -3.19 7.25 0.06
C TYR A 16 -1.68 7.11 -0.20
N GLY A 17 -1.34 6.36 -1.24
CA GLY A 17 0.05 6.22 -1.63
C GLY A 17 0.25 5.57 -2.97
N THR A 18 1.52 5.42 -3.35
CA THR A 18 1.94 4.74 -4.57
C THR A 18 2.73 3.48 -4.23
N VAL A 19 2.41 2.37 -4.90
CA VAL A 19 3.19 1.13 -4.77
C VAL A 19 4.59 1.34 -5.35
N GLN A 20 5.61 1.15 -4.51
CA GLN A 20 7.02 1.21 -4.88
C GLN A 20 7.56 -0.16 -5.25
N SER A 21 7.18 -1.20 -4.49
CA SER A 21 7.67 -2.56 -4.71
C SER A 21 6.70 -3.58 -4.10
N THR A 22 6.80 -4.81 -4.58
CA THR A 22 6.11 -5.96 -3.99
C THR A 22 7.12 -7.07 -3.75
N SER A 23 6.90 -7.86 -2.71
CA SER A 23 7.74 -9.00 -2.38
C SER A 23 6.86 -10.14 -1.91
N ARG A 24 7.29 -11.37 -2.16
CA ARG A 24 6.61 -12.57 -1.70
C ARG A 24 7.50 -13.28 -0.69
N LEU A 25 6.96 -13.50 0.50
CA LEU A 25 7.63 -14.27 1.55
C LEU A 25 7.62 -15.75 1.19
N ALA A 26 8.50 -16.54 1.81
CA ALA A 26 8.61 -17.98 1.57
C ALA A 26 7.31 -18.75 1.87
N ASP A 27 6.50 -18.23 2.80
CA ASP A 27 5.17 -18.74 3.15
C ASP A 27 4.07 -18.38 2.12
N GLY A 28 4.42 -17.63 1.07
CA GLY A 28 3.49 -17.24 0.01
C GLY A 28 2.74 -15.93 0.28
N THR A 29 2.86 -15.37 1.48
CA THR A 29 2.36 -14.03 1.84
C THR A 29 3.01 -12.95 0.97
N GLN A 30 2.19 -12.12 0.33
CA GLN A 30 2.65 -10.99 -0.47
C GLN A 30 2.63 -9.71 0.36
N VAL A 31 3.76 -8.99 0.36
CA VAL A 31 3.97 -7.72 1.05
C VAL A 31 4.22 -6.64 0.01
N VAL A 32 3.64 -5.47 0.24
CA VAL A 32 3.71 -4.31 -0.64
C VAL A 32 4.36 -3.16 0.10
N VAL A 33 5.30 -2.49 -0.56
CA VAL A 33 5.94 -1.27 -0.08
C VAL A 33 5.24 -0.09 -0.75
N ILE A 34 4.67 0.79 0.05
CA ILE A 34 3.87 1.93 -0.40
C ILE A 34 4.58 3.21 0.02
N ALA A 35 4.84 4.12 -0.91
CA ALA A 35 5.17 5.49 -0.60
C ALA A 35 3.89 6.26 -0.28
N VAL A 36 3.72 6.64 0.98
CA VAL A 36 2.55 7.36 1.47
C VAL A 36 2.65 8.83 1.05
N ASP A 37 1.58 9.37 0.48
CA ASP A 37 1.50 10.79 0.13
C ASP A 37 1.57 11.67 1.40
N GLY A 38 2.06 12.89 1.27
CA GLY A 38 2.20 13.82 2.40
C GLY A 38 3.51 13.69 3.21
N GLY A 39 4.48 12.92 2.71
CA GLY A 39 5.83 12.88 3.29
C GLY A 39 5.99 11.94 4.48
N GLU A 40 5.03 11.07 4.75
CA GLU A 40 5.06 10.10 5.86
C GLU A 40 5.98 8.88 5.62
N GLY A 41 6.72 8.88 4.51
CA GLY A 41 7.69 7.86 4.14
C GLY A 41 7.03 6.62 3.53
N HIS A 42 7.56 5.45 3.88
CA HIS A 42 7.11 4.17 3.33
C HIS A 42 6.31 3.36 4.35
N ARG A 43 5.37 2.55 3.87
CA ARG A 43 4.64 1.56 4.66
C ARG A 43 4.70 0.19 3.99
N ASN A 44 4.98 -0.83 4.80
CA ASN A 44 4.99 -2.22 4.40
C ASN A 44 3.69 -2.85 4.89
N LEU A 45 2.83 -3.26 3.96
CA LEU A 45 1.55 -3.89 4.29
C LEU A 45 1.43 -5.23 3.56
N PRO A 46 0.77 -6.25 4.15
CA PRO A 46 0.34 -7.39 3.37
C PRO A 46 -0.58 -6.91 2.23
N TYR A 47 -0.70 -7.68 1.15
CA TYR A 47 -1.54 -7.29 0.01
C TYR A 47 -3.04 -7.23 0.36
N ALA A 48 -3.50 -8.05 1.32
CA ALA A 48 -4.91 -8.17 1.70
C ALA A 48 -5.62 -6.86 2.12
N PRO A 49 -5.02 -5.94 2.91
CA PRO A 49 -5.65 -4.66 3.28
C PRO A 49 -5.64 -3.59 2.18
N LEU A 50 -5.14 -3.86 0.97
CA LEU A 50 -5.02 -2.85 -0.08
C LEU A 50 -6.22 -2.84 -1.02
N HIS A 51 -6.77 -1.65 -1.23
CA HIS A 51 -7.77 -1.41 -2.28
C HIS A 51 -7.13 -0.58 -3.40
N GLU A 52 -7.23 -1.11 -4.62
CA GLU A 52 -6.78 -0.42 -5.82
C GLU A 52 -7.76 0.70 -6.18
N TYR A 53 -7.24 1.89 -6.47
CA TYR A 53 -8.03 3.02 -6.94
C TYR A 53 -7.75 3.25 -8.43
N CYS A 54 -8.73 2.92 -9.28
CA CYS A 54 -8.70 3.28 -10.68
C CYS A 54 -9.13 4.74 -10.83
N GLN A 55 -8.19 5.66 -11.07
CA GLN A 55 -8.54 7.01 -11.52
C GLN A 55 -9.16 6.89 -12.91
N GLN A 56 -10.50 6.92 -12.99
CA GLN A 56 -11.21 7.16 -14.25
C GLN A 56 -11.05 8.62 -14.67
#